data_AF-A0A955HRE3-F1
#
_entry.id   AF-A0A955HRE3-F1
#
_cell.length_a   1.000
_cell.length_b   1.000
_cell.length_c   1.000
_cell.angle_alpha   90.00
_cell.angle_beta   90.00
_cell.angle_gamma   90.00
#
_symmetry.space_group_name_H-M   'P 1'
#
loop_
_entity.id
_entity.type
_entity.pdbx_description
1 polymer ?
#
loop_
_entity_poly.entity_id
_entity_poly.type
_entity_poly.pdbx_seq_one_letter_code
_entity_poly.pdbx_strand_id
1 'polypeptide(L)'
;MFPFFSNRGVLGLNARSLLYIKPFNPKKATALADSKLKTKAYLAARGIPVAKLYGRIETREQIWNFDFAQLPDECVLKPNHGFGGEGIIVLRGRDKTGNFLRNGKIPMSDRELREHIEDILDGKFSLKGMLDTAFFEQILKPHECFAPFRPVGLPDIRIIVFNLVPVMAMVRIPTAHSDGKANIHLGGLGIGIDIAKGITTYGAQYHSTIEELPHGGAVAGHKIPYWDDILLICSKIQQITNIGYLAVDITIDEQMGPALLEVNARAGLMVQVANLAPLRSRLERVQGITVDSPEKGVRIGQDLFGSKTKKQTATSNTKPTLGTREPISITLDDGSSIEVTAKIASDEERTKFSQSFIDDLLAKGGAELDGELYRVKFVLQGKKIHTLVSITESEDNVIIGTRDLSGFLIDPTKKTTSEAKRSAVKKTDLRAVDRLLGQIDRDLLLLKHVKPLNLEEEKARLLDDALYNPIFTYSAIDTDLDDAEKRLKEHITDESPLGVLLEKKRQELVKRITLLRSRGKNDEFTNASIQLFGEPTKELLLDATDVLSRRAA
;
A
#
# COMPACT_ATOMS: atom_id res chain seq x y z
N MET A 1 17.90 -22.71 -10.56
CA MET A 1 16.45 -22.50 -10.35
C MET A 1 16.27 -21.03 -10.01
N PHE A 2 15.61 -20.25 -10.87
CA PHE A 2 15.57 -18.79 -10.79
C PHE A 2 15.01 -18.30 -9.44
N PRO A 3 15.64 -17.31 -8.77
CA PRO A 3 15.12 -16.70 -7.55
C PRO A 3 13.97 -15.75 -7.91
N PHE A 4 12.80 -16.30 -8.23
CA PHE A 4 11.64 -15.49 -8.65
C PHE A 4 10.95 -14.87 -7.43
N PHE A 5 11.24 -13.58 -7.25
CA PHE A 5 10.49 -12.57 -6.48
C PHE A 5 10.45 -12.73 -4.95
N SER A 6 11.60 -12.45 -4.31
CA SER A 6 11.56 -11.67 -3.05
C SER A 6 10.76 -10.40 -3.34
N ASN A 7 9.57 -10.27 -2.77
CA ASN A 7 8.72 -9.11 -2.99
C ASN A 7 9.47 -7.89 -2.41
N ARG A 8 10.08 -7.08 -3.29
CA ARG A 8 11.05 -6.00 -2.99
C ARG A 8 10.43 -4.80 -2.24
N GLY A 9 9.52 -5.07 -1.29
CA GLY A 9 8.75 -4.07 -0.56
C GLY A 9 7.49 -3.59 -1.26
N VAL A 10 7.11 -4.15 -2.41
CA VAL A 10 5.92 -3.69 -3.13
C VAL A 10 4.66 -4.18 -2.40
N LEU A 11 3.74 -3.25 -2.13
CA LEU A 11 2.46 -3.56 -1.51
C LEU A 11 1.47 -3.99 -2.59
N GLY A 12 0.95 -5.23 -2.48
CA GLY A 12 -0.16 -5.72 -3.31
C GLY A 12 -1.52 -5.47 -2.67
N LEU A 13 -2.61 -5.59 -3.46
CA LEU A 13 -3.99 -5.30 -3.00
C LEU A 13 -4.41 -6.16 -1.80
N ASN A 14 -4.12 -7.46 -1.83
CA ASN A 14 -4.46 -8.37 -0.74
C ASN A 14 -3.66 -8.04 0.54
N ALA A 15 -2.37 -7.79 0.40
CA ALA A 15 -1.52 -7.39 1.53
C ALA A 15 -1.98 -6.07 2.13
N ARG A 16 -2.33 -5.07 1.31
CA ARG A 16 -2.93 -3.80 1.78
C ARG A 16 -4.17 -4.06 2.63
N SER A 17 -5.09 -4.88 2.12
CA SER A 17 -6.36 -5.16 2.79
C SER A 17 -6.16 -5.91 4.11
N LEU A 18 -5.31 -6.93 4.13
CA LEU A 18 -5.12 -7.80 5.29
C LEU A 18 -4.20 -7.21 6.35
N LEU A 19 -3.14 -6.50 5.94
CA LEU A 19 -2.10 -6.01 6.84
C LEU A 19 -2.35 -4.58 7.34
N TYR A 20 -3.02 -3.73 6.55
CA TYR A 20 -3.18 -2.31 6.89
C TYR A 20 -4.64 -1.90 7.06
N ILE A 21 -5.52 -2.23 6.11
CA ILE A 21 -6.92 -1.81 6.20
C ILE A 21 -7.65 -2.55 7.33
N LYS A 22 -7.72 -3.88 7.29
CA LYS A 22 -8.46 -4.66 8.31
C LYS A 22 -7.97 -4.42 9.74
N PRO A 23 -6.65 -4.35 10.02
CA PRO A 23 -6.19 -4.20 11.40
C PRO A 23 -6.28 -2.76 11.92
N PHE A 24 -6.10 -1.75 11.04
CA PHE A 24 -5.96 -0.36 11.47
C PHE A 24 -7.15 0.55 11.12
N ASN A 25 -8.12 0.09 10.32
CA ASN A 25 -9.31 0.88 9.97
C ASN A 25 -10.56 0.31 10.65
N PRO A 26 -11.04 0.91 11.75
CA PRO A 26 -12.31 0.53 12.36
C PRO A 26 -13.46 0.62 11.36
N LYS A 27 -14.42 -0.30 11.44
CA LYS A 27 -15.60 -0.33 10.54
C LYS A 27 -16.37 1.00 10.55
N LYS A 28 -16.56 1.60 11.74
CA LYS A 28 -17.25 2.90 11.90
C LYS A 28 -16.50 4.04 11.19
N ALA A 29 -15.18 4.08 11.32
CA ALA A 29 -14.34 5.09 10.67
C ALA A 29 -14.30 4.91 9.14
N THR A 30 -14.31 3.66 8.67
CA THR A 30 -14.42 3.34 7.24
C THR A 30 -15.78 3.77 6.68
N ALA A 31 -16.88 3.54 7.41
CA ALA A 31 -18.22 3.96 7.00
C ALA A 31 -18.36 5.49 6.94
N LEU A 32 -17.63 6.24 7.79
CA LEU A 32 -17.55 7.70 7.68
C LEU A 32 -16.92 8.10 6.34
N ALA A 33 -15.73 7.57 6.03
CA ALA A 33 -14.99 7.86 4.80
C ALA A 33 -15.73 7.46 3.52
N ASP A 34 -16.58 6.42 3.58
CA ASP A 34 -17.36 5.97 2.43
C ASP A 34 -18.43 7.00 1.99
N SER A 35 -18.82 7.97 2.85
CA SER A 35 -19.69 9.09 2.48
C SER A 35 -18.90 10.40 2.38
N LYS A 36 -18.86 10.96 1.16
CA LYS A 36 -18.25 12.28 0.88
C LYS A 36 -18.92 13.39 1.67
N LEU A 37 -20.26 13.42 1.71
CA LEU A 37 -21.02 14.45 2.43
C LEU A 37 -20.75 14.41 3.94
N LYS A 38 -20.86 13.24 4.57
CA LYS A 38 -20.62 13.10 6.02
C LYS A 38 -19.18 13.44 6.38
N THR A 39 -18.21 12.96 5.60
CA THR A 39 -16.80 13.23 5.83
C THR A 39 -16.48 14.73 5.68
N LYS A 40 -16.95 15.37 4.60
CA LYS A 40 -16.75 16.80 4.39
C LYS A 40 -17.37 17.63 5.50
N ALA A 41 -18.63 17.39 5.85
CA ALA A 41 -19.29 18.11 6.94
C ALA A 41 -18.55 17.93 8.29
N TYR A 42 -18.13 16.70 8.59
CA TYR A 42 -17.41 16.36 9.82
C TYR A 42 -16.06 17.08 9.93
N LEU A 43 -15.31 17.16 8.83
CA LEU A 43 -13.99 17.77 8.78
C LEU A 43 -14.05 19.30 8.64
N ALA A 44 -15.03 19.83 7.90
CA ALA A 44 -15.28 21.27 7.77
C ALA A 44 -15.57 21.91 9.13
N ALA A 45 -16.40 21.25 9.95
CA ALA A 45 -16.69 21.70 11.32
C ALA A 45 -15.46 21.73 12.24
N ARG A 46 -14.33 21.16 11.80
CA ARG A 46 -13.04 21.11 12.51
C ARG A 46 -11.95 21.92 11.81
N GLY A 47 -12.35 22.83 10.91
CA GLY A 47 -11.43 23.77 10.25
C GLY A 47 -10.66 23.19 9.07
N ILE A 48 -11.02 22.02 8.55
CA ILE A 48 -10.44 21.51 7.30
C ILE A 48 -11.16 22.18 6.11
N PRO A 49 -10.44 22.88 5.21
CA PRO A 49 -11.07 23.53 4.07
C PRO A 49 -11.71 22.52 3.11
N VAL A 50 -12.96 22.76 2.73
CA VAL A 50 -13.73 21.96 1.76
C VAL A 50 -14.53 22.89 0.85
N ALA A 51 -14.92 22.40 -0.33
CA ALA A 51 -15.84 23.12 -1.20
C ALA A 51 -17.18 23.40 -0.50
N LYS A 52 -17.73 24.60 -0.72
CA LYS A 52 -19.04 24.98 -0.16
C LYS A 52 -20.15 24.11 -0.76
N LEU A 53 -20.98 23.53 0.09
CA LEU A 53 -22.19 22.78 -0.31
C LEU A 53 -23.34 23.76 -0.59
N TYR A 54 -24.01 23.60 -1.72
CA TYR A 54 -25.17 24.42 -2.11
C TYR A 54 -26.50 23.70 -1.94
N GLY A 55 -26.54 22.39 -2.15
CA GLY A 55 -27.76 21.60 -2.02
C GLY A 55 -27.49 20.11 -1.97
N ARG A 56 -28.43 19.35 -1.42
CA ARG A 56 -28.43 17.89 -1.39
C ARG A 56 -29.82 17.37 -1.72
N ILE A 57 -29.88 16.22 -2.39
CA ILE A 57 -31.10 15.55 -2.82
C ILE A 57 -30.93 14.07 -2.49
N GLU A 58 -31.78 13.59 -1.59
CA GLU A 58 -31.77 12.24 -1.02
C GLU A 58 -32.96 11.40 -1.51
N THR A 59 -34.04 12.03 -1.97
CA THR A 59 -35.26 11.33 -2.39
C THR A 59 -35.83 11.85 -3.71
N ARG A 60 -36.64 11.03 -4.39
CA ARG A 60 -37.38 11.42 -5.60
C ARG A 60 -38.34 12.58 -5.34
N GLU A 61 -38.99 12.62 -4.18
CA GLU A 61 -39.84 13.75 -3.82
C GLU A 61 -39.06 15.07 -3.74
N GLN A 62 -37.85 15.04 -3.17
CA GLN A 62 -37.02 16.23 -3.05
C GLN A 62 -36.63 16.81 -4.41
N ILE A 63 -36.34 15.96 -5.40
CA ILE A 63 -35.98 16.43 -6.75
C ILE A 63 -37.14 17.05 -7.51
N TRP A 64 -38.36 16.52 -7.37
CA TRP A 64 -39.54 17.10 -8.00
C TRP A 64 -39.86 18.49 -7.45
N ASN A 65 -39.55 18.71 -6.16
CA ASN A 65 -39.74 19.99 -5.48
C ASN A 65 -38.48 20.88 -5.47
N PHE A 66 -37.38 20.46 -6.11
CA PHE A 66 -36.13 21.20 -6.10
C PHE A 66 -36.16 22.35 -7.12
N ASP A 67 -35.96 23.58 -6.64
CA ASP A 67 -35.82 24.76 -7.49
C ASP A 67 -34.34 24.97 -7.88
N PHE A 68 -34.00 24.59 -9.11
CA PHE A 68 -32.65 24.76 -9.66
C PHE A 68 -32.25 26.24 -9.84
N ALA A 69 -33.19 27.20 -9.82
CA ALA A 69 -32.88 28.62 -9.93
C ALA A 69 -32.19 29.19 -8.67
N GLN A 70 -32.35 28.54 -7.50
CA GLN A 70 -31.68 28.95 -6.26
C GLN A 70 -30.18 28.62 -6.25
N LEU A 71 -29.73 27.73 -7.14
CA LEU A 71 -28.32 27.37 -7.25
C LEU A 71 -27.52 28.48 -7.94
N PRO A 72 -26.27 28.73 -7.51
CA PRO A 72 -25.37 29.62 -8.23
C PRO A 72 -25.18 29.19 -9.68
N ASP A 73 -24.87 30.14 -10.55
CA ASP A 73 -24.60 29.90 -11.97
C ASP A 73 -23.41 28.95 -12.21
N GLU A 74 -22.52 28.83 -11.23
CA GLU A 74 -21.39 27.91 -11.25
C GLU A 74 -21.46 26.91 -10.08
N CYS A 75 -21.69 25.64 -10.40
CA CYS A 75 -21.66 24.55 -9.41
C CYS A 75 -21.29 23.20 -10.05
N VAL A 76 -20.97 22.22 -9.22
CA VAL A 76 -20.77 20.84 -9.64
C VAL A 76 -21.81 19.95 -8.98
N LEU A 77 -22.51 19.16 -9.80
CA LEU A 77 -23.37 18.07 -9.35
C LEU A 77 -22.55 16.80 -9.22
N LYS A 78 -22.63 16.12 -8.06
CA LYS A 78 -21.88 14.91 -7.78
C LYS A 78 -22.70 13.86 -7.01
N PRO A 79 -22.43 12.56 -7.24
CA PRO A 79 -22.88 11.47 -6.37
C PRO A 79 -22.04 11.38 -5.08
N ASN A 80 -22.69 11.10 -3.95
CA ASN A 80 -22.03 10.93 -2.65
C ASN A 80 -21.18 9.64 -2.59
N HIS A 81 -21.63 8.54 -3.18
CA HIS A 81 -20.93 7.24 -3.24
C HIS A 81 -20.31 6.91 -4.60
N GLY A 82 -20.27 7.88 -5.53
CA GLY A 82 -19.76 7.63 -6.88
C GLY A 82 -18.29 7.21 -6.94
N PHE A 83 -17.96 6.44 -7.98
CA PHE A 83 -16.62 5.88 -8.23
C PHE A 83 -15.98 6.44 -9.50
N GLY A 84 -14.65 6.56 -9.50
CA GLY A 84 -13.87 6.89 -10.70
C GLY A 84 -14.15 8.27 -11.33
N GLY A 85 -14.91 9.14 -10.67
CA GLY A 85 -15.38 10.41 -11.22
C GLY A 85 -16.63 10.29 -12.11
N GLU A 86 -17.33 9.15 -12.07
CA GLU A 86 -18.60 8.97 -12.78
C GLU A 86 -19.75 9.71 -12.08
N GLY A 87 -20.78 10.07 -12.85
CA GLY A 87 -21.93 10.83 -12.36
C GLY A 87 -21.67 12.30 -12.08
N ILE A 88 -20.44 12.80 -12.26
CA ILE A 88 -20.09 14.21 -12.03
C ILE A 88 -20.46 15.07 -13.24
N ILE A 89 -21.21 16.16 -12.99
CA ILE A 89 -21.54 17.17 -14.00
C ILE A 89 -21.07 18.53 -13.51
N VAL A 90 -20.23 19.20 -14.30
CA VAL A 90 -19.81 20.59 -14.05
C VAL A 90 -20.76 21.53 -14.79
N LEU A 91 -21.42 22.42 -14.05
CA LEU A 91 -22.39 23.38 -14.56
C LEU A 91 -21.76 24.78 -14.49
N ARG A 92 -21.59 25.45 -15.63
CA ARG A 92 -20.95 26.77 -15.71
C ARG A 92 -21.79 27.75 -16.52
N GLY A 93 -22.39 28.71 -15.84
CA GLY A 93 -23.28 29.68 -16.47
C GLY A 93 -24.62 29.09 -16.86
N ARG A 94 -25.49 29.96 -17.35
CA ARG A 94 -26.83 29.65 -17.83
C ARG A 94 -27.04 30.23 -19.23
N ASP A 95 -27.94 29.62 -20.00
CA ASP A 95 -28.39 30.20 -21.26
C ASP A 95 -29.43 31.32 -21.04
N LYS A 96 -29.90 31.94 -22.13
CA LYS A 96 -30.91 33.00 -22.08
C LYS A 96 -32.26 32.56 -21.52
N THR A 97 -32.52 31.26 -21.49
CA THR A 97 -33.75 30.66 -20.96
C THR A 97 -33.61 30.20 -19.50
N GLY A 98 -32.43 30.36 -18.90
CA GLY A 98 -32.14 30.00 -17.51
C GLY A 98 -31.62 28.57 -17.31
N ASN A 99 -31.50 27.77 -18.38
CA ASN A 99 -30.96 26.41 -18.29
C ASN A 99 -29.46 26.44 -18.00
N PHE A 100 -28.97 25.49 -17.22
CA PHE A 100 -27.55 25.36 -16.97
C PHE A 100 -26.77 24.94 -18.22
N LEU A 101 -25.51 25.36 -18.32
CA LEU A 101 -24.60 24.88 -19.37
C LEU A 101 -23.62 23.85 -18.80
N ARG A 102 -23.72 22.60 -19.27
CA ARG A 102 -22.73 21.56 -18.98
C ARG A 102 -21.39 21.94 -19.59
N ASN A 103 -20.35 21.96 -18.75
CA ASN A 103 -19.00 22.42 -19.08
C ASN A 103 -18.98 23.81 -19.76
N GLY A 104 -20.00 24.64 -19.52
CA GLY A 104 -20.15 25.98 -20.11
C GLY A 104 -20.52 26.02 -21.60
N LYS A 105 -20.89 24.89 -22.20
CA LYS A 105 -21.12 24.80 -23.65
C LYS A 105 -22.48 24.22 -24.04
N ILE A 106 -22.89 23.15 -23.38
CA ILE A 106 -24.06 22.36 -23.78
C ILE A 106 -25.21 22.70 -22.83
N PRO A 107 -26.30 23.34 -23.31
CA PRO A 107 -27.47 23.56 -22.49
C PRO A 107 -28.02 22.24 -21.95
N MET A 108 -28.43 22.28 -20.69
CA MET A 108 -29.00 21.16 -19.97
C MET A 108 -30.28 21.64 -19.30
N SER A 109 -31.40 21.11 -19.78
CA SER A 109 -32.72 21.41 -19.23
C SER A 109 -32.85 20.87 -17.81
N ASP A 110 -33.75 21.46 -17.02
CA ASP A 110 -34.08 20.93 -15.70
C ASP A 110 -34.54 19.47 -15.76
N ARG A 111 -35.22 19.04 -16.84
CA ARG A 111 -35.62 17.64 -17.02
C ARG A 111 -34.40 16.72 -17.10
N GLU A 112 -33.40 17.06 -17.91
CA GLU A 112 -32.18 16.26 -18.04
C GLU A 112 -31.37 16.23 -16.73
N LEU A 113 -31.32 17.35 -16.00
CA LEU A 113 -30.73 17.38 -14.65
C LEU A 113 -31.47 16.43 -13.72
N ARG A 114 -32.81 16.42 -13.78
CA ARG A 114 -33.62 15.54 -12.95
C ARG A 114 -33.34 14.06 -13.26
N GLU A 115 -33.39 13.69 -14.53
CA GLU A 115 -33.10 12.32 -14.99
C GLU A 115 -31.70 11.86 -14.54
N HIS A 116 -30.69 12.72 -14.63
CA HIS A 116 -29.33 12.39 -14.16
C HIS A 116 -29.23 12.25 -12.63
N ILE A 117 -29.98 13.04 -11.87
CA ILE A 117 -30.04 12.89 -10.42
C ILE A 117 -30.79 11.61 -10.04
N GLU A 118 -31.86 11.24 -10.74
CA GLU A 118 -32.54 9.95 -10.52
C GLU A 118 -31.59 8.77 -10.78
N ASP A 119 -30.80 8.83 -11.86
CA ASP A 119 -29.71 7.88 -12.12
C ASP A 119 -28.72 7.78 -10.93
N ILE A 120 -28.37 8.93 -10.30
CA ILE A 120 -27.55 8.95 -9.09
C ILE A 120 -28.27 8.26 -7.93
N LEU A 121 -29.53 8.64 -7.65
CA LEU A 121 -30.31 8.10 -6.53
C LEU A 121 -30.49 6.58 -6.65
N ASP A 122 -30.69 6.07 -7.86
CA ASP A 122 -30.82 4.64 -8.16
C ASP A 122 -29.48 3.88 -8.07
N GLY A 123 -28.38 4.60 -7.83
CA GLY A 123 -27.07 4.01 -7.57
C GLY A 123 -26.28 3.66 -8.83
N LYS A 124 -26.65 4.17 -10.02
CA LYS A 124 -26.00 3.87 -11.31
C LYS A 124 -24.48 4.10 -11.30
N PHE A 125 -24.03 5.11 -10.55
CA PHE A 125 -22.62 5.50 -10.47
C PHE A 125 -21.90 4.96 -9.21
N SER A 126 -22.61 4.19 -8.38
CA SER A 126 -22.09 3.58 -7.16
C SER A 126 -21.48 2.21 -7.45
N LEU A 127 -20.31 1.90 -6.87
CA LEU A 127 -19.61 0.61 -7.03
C LEU A 127 -20.45 -0.63 -6.74
N LYS A 128 -21.48 -0.50 -5.90
CA LYS A 128 -22.32 -1.61 -5.43
C LYS A 128 -23.79 -1.47 -5.87
N GLY A 129 -24.12 -0.50 -6.72
CA GLY A 129 -25.50 -0.20 -7.07
C GLY A 129 -26.37 0.16 -5.86
N MET A 130 -25.78 0.72 -4.81
CA MET A 130 -26.52 1.13 -3.62
C MET A 130 -27.16 2.48 -3.88
N LEU A 131 -28.33 2.70 -3.28
CA LEU A 131 -28.99 4.01 -3.25
C LEU A 131 -28.00 5.09 -2.80
N ASP A 132 -28.03 6.23 -3.49
CA ASP A 132 -27.07 7.32 -3.28
C ASP A 132 -27.77 8.65 -3.00
N THR A 133 -26.97 9.69 -2.77
CA THR A 133 -27.41 11.07 -2.59
C THR A 133 -26.71 11.92 -3.63
N ALA A 134 -27.47 12.73 -4.36
CA ALA A 134 -26.93 13.74 -5.25
C ALA A 134 -26.71 15.04 -4.48
N PHE A 135 -25.65 15.78 -4.79
CA PHE A 135 -25.41 17.06 -4.16
C PHE A 135 -24.70 18.04 -5.08
N PHE A 136 -24.93 19.33 -4.82
CA PHE A 136 -24.33 20.45 -5.53
C PHE A 136 -23.28 21.12 -4.65
N GLU A 137 -22.09 21.33 -5.18
CA GLU A 137 -21.01 22.05 -4.49
C GLU A 137 -20.34 23.09 -5.37
N GLN A 138 -19.57 23.96 -4.74
CA GLN A 138 -18.71 24.96 -5.38
C GLN A 138 -17.74 24.33 -6.37
N ILE A 139 -17.58 24.97 -7.53
CA ILE A 139 -16.49 24.66 -8.47
C ILE A 139 -15.18 25.19 -7.87
N LEU A 140 -14.22 24.30 -7.62
CA LEU A 140 -12.85 24.67 -7.26
C LEU A 140 -12.05 24.99 -8.53
N LYS A 141 -11.23 26.04 -8.48
CA LYS A 141 -10.40 26.52 -9.58
C LYS A 141 -8.95 26.15 -9.29
N PRO A 142 -8.28 25.39 -10.19
CA PRO A 142 -6.93 24.93 -9.93
C PRO A 142 -5.93 26.09 -9.84
N HIS A 143 -5.06 26.05 -8.84
CA HIS A 143 -3.97 27.00 -8.67
C HIS A 143 -2.95 26.94 -9.84
N GLU A 144 -2.29 28.08 -10.12
CA GLU A 144 -1.33 28.25 -11.23
C GLU A 144 -0.16 27.26 -11.21
N CYS A 145 0.17 26.70 -10.05
CA CYS A 145 1.22 25.70 -9.91
C CYS A 145 0.98 24.43 -10.75
N PHE A 146 -0.27 24.18 -11.15
CA PHE A 146 -0.61 23.06 -12.03
C PHE A 146 -0.51 23.40 -13.52
N ALA A 147 -0.34 24.68 -13.89
CA ALA A 147 -0.27 25.12 -15.29
C ALA A 147 0.79 24.39 -16.14
N PRO A 148 1.99 24.05 -15.64
CA PRO A 148 2.98 23.29 -16.41
C PRO A 148 2.47 21.93 -16.94
N PHE A 149 1.50 21.33 -16.25
CA PHE A 149 0.92 20.04 -16.62
C PHE A 149 -0.26 20.13 -17.59
N ARG A 150 -0.73 21.35 -17.92
CA ARG A 150 -1.86 21.63 -18.83
C ARG A 150 -3.09 20.74 -18.55
N PRO A 151 -3.62 20.74 -17.31
CA PRO A 151 -4.73 19.88 -16.94
C PRO A 151 -6.02 20.25 -17.69
N VAL A 152 -6.78 19.23 -18.11
CA VAL A 152 -8.11 19.41 -18.74
C VAL A 152 -9.22 19.56 -17.68
N GLY A 153 -8.98 19.06 -16.46
CA GLY A 153 -9.90 19.13 -15.32
C GLY A 153 -9.19 19.61 -14.06
N LEU A 154 -9.79 19.31 -12.88
CA LEU A 154 -9.20 19.67 -11.59
C LEU A 154 -8.13 18.65 -11.17
N PRO A 155 -6.85 19.05 -11.03
CA PRO A 155 -5.82 18.20 -10.45
C PRO A 155 -6.05 17.94 -8.97
N ASP A 156 -5.58 16.81 -8.50
CA ASP A 156 -5.57 16.48 -7.08
C ASP A 156 -4.22 15.90 -6.64
N ILE A 157 -3.92 16.02 -5.36
CA ILE A 157 -2.74 15.55 -4.68
C ILE A 157 -3.20 14.47 -3.73
N ARG A 158 -2.85 13.22 -4.03
CA ARG A 158 -3.14 12.06 -3.19
C ARG A 158 -1.98 11.80 -2.25
N ILE A 159 -2.24 11.78 -0.96
CA ILE A 159 -1.25 11.52 0.08
C ILE A 159 -1.69 10.32 0.90
N ILE A 160 -0.82 9.32 0.98
CA ILE A 160 -0.99 8.16 1.87
C ILE A 160 -0.49 8.54 3.25
N VAL A 161 -1.32 8.33 4.26
CA VAL A 161 -0.98 8.59 5.66
C VAL A 161 -1.16 7.30 6.47
N PHE A 162 -0.16 6.97 7.28
CA PHE A 162 -0.18 5.82 8.18
C PHE A 162 0.56 6.17 9.47
N ASN A 163 -0.05 5.88 10.62
CA ASN A 163 0.52 6.21 11.95
C ASN A 163 0.85 7.71 12.12
N LEU A 164 -0.04 8.58 11.64
CA LEU A 164 0.10 10.05 11.53
C LEU A 164 1.22 10.53 10.61
N VAL A 165 1.94 9.61 9.94
CA VAL A 165 3.05 9.95 9.05
C VAL A 165 2.57 9.95 7.60
N PRO A 166 2.72 11.06 6.85
CA PRO A 166 2.60 11.06 5.40
C PRO A 166 3.73 10.22 4.79
N VAL A 167 3.41 9.08 4.19
CA VAL A 167 4.43 8.10 3.73
C VAL A 167 4.78 8.24 2.25
N MET A 168 3.83 8.69 1.43
CA MET A 168 3.98 8.76 -0.02
C MET A 168 2.91 9.67 -0.61
N ALA A 169 3.26 10.43 -1.64
CA ALA A 169 2.35 11.36 -2.29
C ALA A 169 2.49 11.32 -3.81
N MET A 170 1.42 11.66 -4.52
CA MET A 170 1.46 11.89 -5.95
C MET A 170 0.45 12.98 -6.33
N VAL A 171 0.75 13.77 -7.36
CA VAL A 171 -0.25 14.58 -8.04
C VAL A 171 -0.87 13.76 -9.16
N ARG A 172 -2.19 13.85 -9.32
CA ARG A 172 -2.96 13.28 -10.41
C ARG A 172 -3.42 14.39 -11.34
N ILE A 173 -3.00 14.31 -12.60
CA ILE A 173 -3.33 15.29 -13.63
C ILE A 173 -4.40 14.70 -14.56
N PRO A 174 -5.58 15.31 -14.64
CA PRO A 174 -6.59 14.95 -15.62
C PRO A 174 -6.16 15.33 -17.04
N THR A 175 -6.31 14.38 -17.97
CA THR A 175 -5.96 14.57 -19.38
C THR A 175 -7.20 14.48 -20.27
N ALA A 176 -7.05 14.75 -21.56
CA ALA A 176 -8.12 14.50 -22.53
C ALA A 176 -8.48 13.01 -22.61
N HIS A 177 -7.50 12.12 -22.49
CA HIS A 177 -7.72 10.67 -22.52
C HIS A 177 -8.57 10.17 -21.35
N SER A 178 -8.50 10.84 -20.19
CA SER A 178 -9.33 10.52 -19.02
C SER A 178 -10.64 11.31 -18.95
N ASP A 179 -11.04 11.98 -20.04
CA ASP A 179 -12.23 12.83 -20.08
C ASP A 179 -12.22 13.90 -18.97
N GLY A 180 -11.04 14.48 -18.71
CA GLY A 180 -10.86 15.48 -17.65
C GLY A 180 -10.96 14.94 -16.23
N LYS A 181 -10.86 13.62 -16.02
CA LYS A 181 -10.87 12.98 -14.67
C LYS A 181 -9.47 12.68 -14.15
N ALA A 182 -9.25 12.88 -12.85
CA ALA A 182 -7.99 12.53 -12.16
C ALA A 182 -7.89 11.02 -11.85
N ASN A 183 -8.03 10.19 -12.89
CA ASN A 183 -8.00 8.74 -12.80
C ASN A 183 -6.92 8.16 -13.72
N ILE A 184 -5.84 7.64 -13.12
CA ILE A 184 -4.67 7.13 -13.83
C ILE A 184 -5.03 5.94 -14.74
N HIS A 185 -5.99 5.11 -14.32
CA HIS A 185 -6.44 3.95 -15.11
C HIS A 185 -7.24 4.36 -16.35
N LEU A 186 -7.87 5.53 -16.33
CA LEU A 186 -8.59 6.09 -17.49
C LEU A 186 -7.66 6.96 -18.38
N GLY A 187 -6.36 7.03 -18.08
CA GLY A 187 -5.41 7.83 -18.85
C GLY A 187 -5.03 9.17 -18.24
N GLY A 188 -5.39 9.42 -16.98
CA GLY A 188 -4.82 10.51 -16.19
C GLY A 188 -3.34 10.25 -15.91
N LEU A 189 -2.56 11.30 -15.65
CA LEU A 189 -1.16 11.16 -15.23
C LEU A 189 -1.09 11.05 -13.71
N GLY A 190 -0.24 10.19 -13.19
CA GLY A 190 0.16 10.16 -11.79
C GLY A 190 1.64 10.51 -11.66
N ILE A 191 1.97 11.57 -10.96
CA ILE A 191 3.35 12.05 -10.82
C ILE A 191 3.73 12.04 -9.33
N GLY A 192 4.75 11.26 -8.96
CA GLY A 192 5.19 11.15 -7.57
C GLY A 192 5.72 12.47 -7.02
N ILE A 193 5.54 12.71 -5.72
CA ILE A 193 6.01 13.92 -5.04
C ILE A 193 6.95 13.52 -3.89
N ASP A 194 8.10 14.18 -3.84
CA ASP A 194 9.02 14.07 -2.73
C ASP A 194 8.42 14.63 -1.43
N ILE A 195 8.34 13.80 -0.39
CA ILE A 195 7.69 14.18 0.88
C ILE A 195 8.42 15.32 1.59
N ALA A 196 9.75 15.40 1.54
CA ALA A 196 10.47 16.48 2.20
C ALA A 196 10.43 17.79 1.42
N LYS A 197 10.50 17.72 0.10
CA LYS A 197 10.70 18.92 -0.74
C LYS A 197 9.42 19.47 -1.35
N GLY A 198 8.38 18.64 -1.49
CA GLY A 198 7.18 18.99 -2.26
C GLY A 198 7.47 19.18 -3.75
N ILE A 199 8.45 18.46 -4.29
CA ILE A 199 8.86 18.56 -5.70
C ILE A 199 8.44 17.29 -6.44
N THR A 200 7.92 17.43 -7.65
CA THR A 200 7.56 16.29 -8.50
C THR A 200 8.79 15.49 -8.93
N THR A 201 8.60 14.18 -9.06
CA THR A 201 9.65 13.21 -9.37
C THR A 201 9.30 12.43 -10.63
N TYR A 202 8.90 11.17 -10.51
CA TYR A 202 8.63 10.29 -11.64
C TYR A 202 7.17 10.37 -12.07
N GLY A 203 6.90 10.09 -13.34
CA GLY A 203 5.54 10.01 -13.87
C GLY A 203 5.13 8.59 -14.19
N ALA A 204 3.83 8.36 -14.12
CA ALA A 204 3.18 7.15 -14.59
C ALA A 204 1.85 7.50 -15.29
N GLN A 205 1.51 6.74 -16.31
CA GLN A 205 0.23 6.80 -16.98
C GLN A 205 -0.21 5.37 -17.32
N TYR A 206 -1.49 5.05 -17.10
CA TYR A 206 -1.98 3.67 -17.21
C TYR A 206 -1.19 2.69 -16.33
N HIS A 207 -0.33 1.87 -16.95
CA HIS A 207 0.48 0.84 -16.30
C HIS A 207 1.99 1.03 -16.54
N SER A 208 2.38 2.18 -17.10
CA SER A 208 3.76 2.45 -17.54
C SER A 208 4.28 3.76 -16.96
N THR A 209 5.59 3.86 -16.82
CA THR A 209 6.29 5.09 -16.44
C THR A 209 6.37 6.02 -17.64
N ILE A 210 6.31 7.32 -17.38
CA ILE A 210 6.55 8.35 -18.40
C ILE A 210 7.73 9.23 -17.96
N GLU A 211 8.56 9.59 -18.92
CA GLU A 211 9.71 10.49 -18.71
C GLU A 211 9.37 11.93 -19.14
N GLU A 212 8.40 12.09 -20.02
CA GLU A 212 7.95 13.36 -20.58
C GLU A 212 6.42 13.48 -20.53
N LEU A 213 5.92 14.70 -20.39
CA LEU A 213 4.50 15.00 -20.46
C LEU A 213 3.97 14.85 -21.90
N PRO A 214 2.67 14.54 -22.10
CA PRO A 214 2.09 14.34 -23.43
C PRO A 214 2.26 15.50 -24.42
N HIS A 215 2.46 16.72 -23.92
CA HIS A 215 2.61 17.95 -24.71
C HIS A 215 4.06 18.44 -24.86
N GLY A 216 5.04 17.63 -24.46
CA GLY A 216 6.44 18.01 -24.40
C GLY A 216 6.75 18.81 -23.13
N GLY A 217 7.66 18.30 -22.30
CA GLY A 217 8.02 18.93 -21.03
C GLY A 217 8.32 17.95 -19.89
N ALA A 218 9.14 18.40 -18.94
CA ALA A 218 9.59 17.58 -17.83
C ALA A 218 8.45 17.22 -16.86
N VAL A 219 8.41 15.97 -16.45
CA VAL A 219 7.50 15.47 -15.41
C VAL A 219 7.99 15.88 -14.00
N ALA A 220 9.31 15.84 -13.80
CA ALA A 220 9.98 16.12 -12.53
C ALA A 220 10.31 17.62 -12.37
N GLY A 221 10.57 18.03 -11.13
CA GLY A 221 11.18 19.33 -10.82
C GLY A 221 10.19 20.47 -10.55
N HIS A 222 8.88 20.22 -10.61
CA HIS A 222 7.87 21.22 -10.32
C HIS A 222 7.59 21.27 -8.82
N LYS A 223 7.65 22.45 -8.22
CA LYS A 223 7.40 22.67 -6.79
C LYS A 223 5.91 22.84 -6.53
N ILE A 224 5.39 22.11 -5.55
CA ILE A 224 4.01 22.23 -5.06
C ILE A 224 4.00 23.25 -3.91
N PRO A 225 3.22 24.34 -4.00
CA PRO A 225 3.10 25.32 -2.92
C PRO A 225 2.29 24.74 -1.75
N TYR A 226 2.36 25.40 -0.58
CA TYR A 226 1.65 25.00 0.65
C TYR A 226 1.97 23.57 1.13
N TRP A 227 3.14 23.03 0.76
CA TRP A 227 3.42 21.62 0.94
C TRP A 227 3.35 21.15 2.40
N ASP A 228 3.96 21.91 3.32
CA ASP A 228 3.94 21.58 4.75
C ASP A 228 2.52 21.62 5.33
N ASP A 229 1.71 22.62 4.92
CA ASP A 229 0.31 22.73 5.32
C ASP A 229 -0.53 21.57 4.79
N ILE A 230 -0.31 21.16 3.54
CA ILE A 230 -0.98 20.01 2.92
C ILE A 230 -0.66 18.74 3.72
N LEU A 231 0.62 18.47 4.00
CA LEU A 231 1.03 17.30 4.79
C LEU A 231 0.41 17.32 6.19
N LEU A 232 0.36 18.50 6.82
CA LEU A 232 -0.22 18.68 8.14
C LEU A 232 -1.74 18.46 8.13
N ILE A 233 -2.46 19.00 7.14
CA ILE A 233 -3.89 18.75 6.94
C ILE A 233 -4.15 17.25 6.82
N CYS A 234 -3.38 16.54 5.99
CA CYS A 234 -3.55 15.09 5.80
C CYS A 234 -3.32 14.30 7.10
N SER A 235 -2.30 14.66 7.89
CA SER A 235 -2.03 14.02 9.18
C SER A 235 -3.11 14.35 10.23
N LYS A 236 -3.58 15.61 10.28
CA LYS A 236 -4.71 16.02 11.14
C LYS A 236 -5.99 15.28 10.78
N ILE A 237 -6.29 15.11 9.49
CA ILE A 237 -7.44 14.32 9.04
C ILE A 237 -7.36 12.90 9.60
N GLN A 238 -6.18 12.26 9.51
CA GLN A 238 -6.00 10.93 10.08
C GLN A 238 -6.33 10.88 11.58
N GLN A 239 -5.79 11.83 12.35
CA GLN A 239 -6.02 11.94 13.78
C GLN A 239 -7.50 12.14 14.11
N ILE A 240 -8.17 13.03 13.37
CA ILE A 240 -9.58 13.40 13.57
C ILE A 240 -10.52 12.25 13.20
N THR A 241 -10.28 11.55 12.08
CA THR A 241 -11.15 10.46 11.61
C THR A 241 -10.87 9.13 12.29
N ASN A 242 -9.72 9.00 12.96
CA ASN A 242 -9.25 7.74 13.58
C ASN A 242 -9.18 6.56 12.59
N ILE A 243 -8.79 6.84 11.34
CA ILE A 243 -8.59 5.84 10.29
C ILE A 243 -7.09 5.55 10.23
N GLY A 244 -6.64 4.37 10.63
CA GLY A 244 -5.21 4.11 10.79
C GLY A 244 -4.41 4.06 9.49
N TYR A 245 -5.02 3.70 8.36
CA TYR A 245 -4.44 3.75 7.01
C TYR A 245 -5.41 4.39 6.01
N LEU A 246 -5.05 5.53 5.43
CA LEU A 246 -5.91 6.21 4.45
C LEU A 246 -5.10 6.91 3.35
N ALA A 247 -5.80 7.24 2.26
CA ALA A 247 -5.40 8.27 1.32
C ALA A 247 -6.25 9.51 1.57
N VAL A 248 -5.62 10.67 1.55
CA VAL A 248 -6.30 11.97 1.52
C VAL A 248 -6.05 12.60 0.16
N ASP A 249 -7.11 13.05 -0.49
CA ASP A 249 -7.03 13.72 -1.78
C ASP A 249 -7.32 15.21 -1.58
N ILE A 250 -6.29 16.02 -1.79
CA ILE A 250 -6.30 17.48 -1.62
C ILE A 250 -6.14 18.13 -3.00
N THR A 251 -6.84 19.22 -3.27
CA THR A 251 -6.48 20.11 -4.38
C THR A 251 -5.95 21.43 -3.85
N ILE A 252 -5.36 22.25 -4.70
CA ILE A 252 -4.98 23.62 -4.37
C ILE A 252 -5.88 24.53 -5.19
N ASP A 253 -6.83 25.17 -4.52
CA ASP A 253 -7.70 26.16 -5.11
C ASP A 253 -6.98 27.51 -5.17
N GLU A 254 -7.21 28.27 -6.24
CA GLU A 254 -6.61 29.59 -6.47
C GLU A 254 -6.87 30.57 -5.30
N GLN A 255 -8.07 30.54 -4.70
CA GLN A 255 -8.47 31.49 -3.65
C GLN A 255 -8.39 30.89 -2.25
N MET A 256 -8.85 29.64 -2.09
CA MET A 256 -8.91 28.97 -0.78
C MET A 256 -7.58 28.32 -0.38
N GLY A 257 -6.68 28.06 -1.33
CA GLY A 257 -5.48 27.26 -1.09
C GLY A 257 -5.81 25.76 -0.96
N PRO A 258 -5.09 25.00 -0.10
CA PRO A 258 -5.33 23.57 0.08
C PRO A 258 -6.76 23.24 0.51
N ALA A 259 -7.47 22.43 -0.29
CA ALA A 259 -8.86 22.04 -0.05
C ALA A 259 -9.04 20.53 -0.17
N LEU A 260 -9.78 19.95 0.76
CA LEU A 260 -10.09 18.52 0.78
C LEU A 260 -11.14 18.17 -0.29
N LEU A 261 -10.79 17.22 -1.15
CA LEU A 261 -11.71 16.61 -2.11
C LEU A 261 -12.37 15.36 -1.53
N GLU A 262 -11.57 14.41 -1.06
CA GLU A 262 -12.07 13.14 -0.52
C GLU A 262 -11.09 12.48 0.47
N VAL A 263 -11.63 11.63 1.34
CA VAL A 263 -10.86 10.75 2.22
C VAL A 263 -11.16 9.31 1.83
N ASN A 264 -10.10 8.55 1.55
CA ASN A 264 -10.19 7.20 1.03
C ASN A 264 -9.59 6.20 2.03
N ALA A 265 -10.45 5.47 2.75
CA ALA A 265 -10.03 4.39 3.65
C ALA A 265 -9.45 3.16 2.90
N ARG A 266 -9.51 3.15 1.56
CA ARG A 266 -9.03 2.06 0.69
C ARG A 266 -8.06 2.59 -0.37
N ALA A 267 -6.99 3.24 0.07
CA ALA A 267 -6.04 3.92 -0.81
C ALA A 267 -5.50 3.06 -1.97
N GLY A 268 -5.56 3.58 -3.19
CA GLY A 268 -5.02 2.93 -4.40
C GLY A 268 -3.49 2.78 -4.37
N LEU A 269 -2.98 1.80 -5.13
CA LEU A 269 -1.56 1.41 -5.09
C LEU A 269 -0.69 2.08 -6.16
N MET A 270 -1.30 2.78 -7.12
CA MET A 270 -0.59 3.46 -8.22
C MET A 270 0.42 4.52 -7.74
N VAL A 271 0.25 5.02 -6.52
CA VAL A 271 1.21 5.92 -5.87
C VAL A 271 2.63 5.31 -5.80
N GLN A 272 2.74 3.98 -5.67
CA GLN A 272 4.02 3.26 -5.70
C GLN A 272 4.72 3.34 -7.05
N VAL A 273 3.93 3.22 -8.11
CA VAL A 273 4.42 3.27 -9.50
C VAL A 273 4.83 4.70 -9.82
N ALA A 274 4.00 5.68 -9.49
CA ALA A 274 4.29 7.10 -9.70
C ALA A 274 5.54 7.57 -8.92
N ASN A 275 5.89 6.95 -7.79
CA ASN A 275 7.09 7.28 -7.02
C ASN A 275 8.29 6.36 -7.30
N LEU A 276 8.13 5.33 -8.14
CA LEU A 276 9.11 4.25 -8.32
C LEU A 276 9.64 3.69 -6.99
N ALA A 277 8.76 3.61 -5.99
CA ALA A 277 9.13 3.26 -4.64
C ALA A 277 8.13 2.25 -4.02
N PRO A 278 8.63 1.21 -3.32
CA PRO A 278 7.79 0.25 -2.62
C PRO A 278 7.04 0.89 -1.44
N LEU A 279 5.71 0.86 -1.43
CA LEU A 279 4.91 1.42 -0.33
C LEU A 279 4.98 0.57 0.92
N ARG A 280 5.05 -0.77 0.82
CA ARG A 280 5.08 -1.64 2.00
C ARG A 280 6.31 -1.35 2.85
N SER A 281 7.48 -1.24 2.23
CA SER A 281 8.72 -0.89 2.96
C SER A 281 8.65 0.47 3.65
N ARG A 282 7.90 1.43 3.10
CA ARG A 282 7.69 2.72 3.78
C ARG A 282 6.75 2.57 4.97
N LEU A 283 5.63 1.86 4.81
CA LEU A 283 4.68 1.61 5.89
C LEU A 283 5.32 0.84 7.05
N GLU A 284 6.13 -0.18 6.76
CA GLU A 284 6.83 -0.97 7.79
C GLU A 284 7.83 -0.13 8.60
N ARG A 285 8.46 0.90 8.00
CA ARG A 285 9.40 1.78 8.71
C ARG A 285 8.75 2.66 9.77
N VAL A 286 7.50 3.05 9.56
CA VAL A 286 6.74 3.87 10.52
C VAL A 286 5.88 3.02 11.46
N GLN A 287 5.78 1.72 11.18
CA GLN A 287 5.08 0.78 12.04
C GLN A 287 5.85 0.61 13.35
N GLY A 288 5.22 0.94 14.48
CA GLY A 288 5.82 0.85 15.80
C GLY A 288 6.56 2.11 16.27
N ILE A 289 6.62 3.17 15.47
CA ILE A 289 7.09 4.48 15.93
C ILE A 289 5.98 5.14 16.76
N THR A 290 6.31 5.70 17.92
CA THR A 290 5.36 6.48 18.71
C THR A 290 5.23 7.89 18.16
N VAL A 291 4.10 8.15 17.49
CA VAL A 291 3.75 9.48 16.96
C VAL A 291 2.55 10.01 17.76
N ASP A 292 2.78 11.10 18.49
CA ASP A 292 1.83 11.70 19.43
C ASP A 292 1.07 12.91 18.85
N SER A 293 1.57 13.46 17.74
CA SER A 293 1.05 14.68 17.13
C SER A 293 1.20 14.65 15.61
N PRO A 294 0.27 15.27 14.85
CA PRO A 294 0.39 15.41 13.40
C PRO A 294 1.69 16.07 12.96
N GLU A 295 2.13 17.11 13.67
CA GLU A 295 3.35 17.88 13.37
C GLU A 295 4.60 17.00 13.46
N LYS A 296 4.68 16.14 14.48
CA LYS A 296 5.74 15.14 14.61
C LYS A 296 5.66 14.10 13.49
N GLY A 297 4.45 13.68 13.13
CA GLY A 297 4.22 12.74 12.03
C GLY A 297 4.70 13.28 10.68
N VAL A 298 4.42 14.55 10.38
CA VAL A 298 4.92 15.24 9.18
C VAL A 298 6.45 15.26 9.17
N ARG A 299 7.08 15.69 10.27
CA ARG A 299 8.55 15.73 10.39
C ARG A 299 9.19 14.37 10.14
N ILE A 300 8.66 13.32 10.79
CA ILE A 300 9.14 11.94 10.59
C ILE A 300 8.99 11.52 9.12
N GLY A 301 7.87 11.87 8.48
CA GLY A 301 7.64 11.59 7.07
C GLY A 301 8.67 12.25 6.16
N GLN A 302 8.96 13.52 6.40
CA GLN A 302 9.98 14.28 5.67
C GLN A 302 11.38 13.68 5.86
N ASP A 303 11.75 13.35 7.10
CA ASP A 303 13.07 12.79 7.42
C ASP A 303 13.28 11.38 6.84
N LEU A 304 12.25 10.52 6.91
CA LEU A 304 12.36 9.11 6.48
C LEU A 304 12.16 8.92 4.98
N PHE A 305 11.32 9.74 4.34
CA PHE A 305 10.82 9.50 2.98
C PHE A 305 11.13 10.61 1.98
N GLY A 306 11.73 11.72 2.42
CA GLY A 306 12.30 12.71 1.54
C GLY A 306 13.60 12.24 0.89
N SER A 307 13.82 12.61 -0.37
CA SER A 307 15.15 12.57 -0.95
C SER A 307 16.02 13.54 -0.16
N LYS A 308 17.07 13.02 0.49
CA LYS A 308 18.06 13.85 1.14
C LYS A 308 18.48 14.91 0.12
N THR A 309 18.26 16.18 0.44
CA THR A 309 18.90 17.27 -0.29
C THR A 309 20.38 16.88 -0.28
N LYS A 310 20.94 16.55 -1.45
CA LYS A 310 22.36 16.84 -1.65
C LYS A 310 22.41 18.33 -1.43
N LYS A 311 22.64 18.75 -0.18
CA LYS A 311 23.13 20.09 0.10
C LYS A 311 24.21 20.25 -0.94
N GLN A 312 24.06 21.23 -1.83
CA GLN A 312 25.22 21.86 -2.42
C GLN A 312 26.20 22.00 -1.26
N THR A 313 27.37 21.40 -1.47
CA THR A 313 28.34 21.03 -0.46
C THR A 313 28.79 22.27 0.30
N ALA A 314 28.02 22.70 1.29
CA ALA A 314 28.57 23.31 2.48
C ALA A 314 29.12 22.13 3.27
N THR A 315 30.40 21.87 3.06
CA THR A 315 31.26 21.02 3.87
C THR A 315 30.99 21.22 5.36
N SER A 316 30.09 20.42 5.96
CA SER A 316 30.21 20.04 7.38
C SER A 316 30.88 18.68 7.41
N ASN A 317 32.18 18.72 7.19
CA ASN A 317 33.08 17.58 7.21
C ASN A 317 33.37 17.22 8.67
N THR A 318 32.39 16.71 9.43
CA THR A 318 32.68 16.15 10.75
C THR A 318 32.90 14.66 10.59
N LYS A 319 34.16 14.28 10.34
CA LYS A 319 34.61 12.88 10.40
C LYS A 319 34.28 12.32 11.81
N PRO A 320 33.73 11.11 11.94
CA PRO A 320 33.41 10.51 13.23
C PRO A 320 34.65 10.36 14.12
N THR A 321 34.53 10.68 15.40
CA THR A 321 35.65 10.72 16.35
C THR A 321 35.84 9.38 17.07
N LEU A 322 37.04 8.83 16.98
CA LEU A 322 37.54 7.62 17.63
C LEU A 322 38.31 7.96 18.92
N GLY A 323 38.18 7.14 19.94
CA GLY A 323 39.08 7.15 21.11
C GLY A 323 40.38 6.41 20.85
N THR A 324 41.22 6.26 21.88
CA THR A 324 42.47 5.47 21.80
C THR A 324 42.23 3.96 21.68
N ARG A 325 41.06 3.49 22.13
CA ARG A 325 40.61 2.09 22.00
C ARG A 325 39.14 2.05 21.60
N GLU A 326 38.84 1.33 20.53
CA GLU A 326 37.49 1.24 19.96
C GLU A 326 37.14 -0.21 19.63
N PRO A 327 35.90 -0.67 19.91
CA PRO A 327 35.50 -2.01 19.53
C PRO A 327 35.37 -2.12 18.02
N ILE A 328 35.83 -3.24 17.47
CA ILE A 328 35.55 -3.67 16.10
C ILE A 328 34.79 -4.99 16.10
N SER A 329 33.92 -5.16 15.11
CA SER A 329 33.24 -6.43 14.87
C SER A 329 33.72 -7.06 13.58
N ILE A 330 34.19 -8.29 13.64
CA ILE A 330 34.60 -9.10 12.48
C ILE A 330 33.51 -10.15 12.24
N THR A 331 33.02 -10.25 11.01
CA THR A 331 32.01 -11.25 10.62
C THR A 331 32.69 -12.52 10.13
N LEU A 332 32.26 -13.66 10.66
CA LEU A 332 32.74 -15.00 10.32
C LEU A 332 31.85 -15.65 9.25
N ASP A 333 32.37 -16.67 8.57
CA ASP A 333 31.67 -17.39 7.50
C ASP A 333 30.41 -18.14 7.99
N ASP A 334 30.37 -18.53 9.26
CA ASP A 334 29.20 -19.16 9.89
C ASP A 334 28.07 -18.16 10.23
N GLY A 335 28.29 -16.87 9.94
CA GLY A 335 27.36 -15.77 10.22
C GLY A 335 27.45 -15.21 11.64
N SER A 336 28.34 -15.73 12.49
CA SER A 336 28.64 -15.15 13.80
C SER A 336 29.60 -13.96 13.70
N SER A 337 29.67 -13.15 14.75
CA SER A 337 30.56 -11.97 14.81
C SER A 337 31.42 -11.97 16.06
N ILE A 338 32.72 -11.76 15.87
CA ILE A 338 33.69 -11.56 16.97
C ILE A 338 33.82 -10.06 17.22
N GLU A 339 33.59 -9.63 18.46
CA GLU A 339 33.90 -8.27 18.91
C GLU A 339 35.25 -8.28 19.64
N VAL A 340 36.16 -7.41 19.20
CA VAL A 340 37.47 -7.23 19.82
C VAL A 340 37.78 -5.75 19.95
N THR A 341 38.43 -5.37 21.04
CA THR A 341 38.84 -3.98 21.25
C THR A 341 40.13 -3.71 20.50
N ALA A 342 40.08 -2.81 19.52
CA ALA A 342 41.23 -2.40 18.72
C ALA A 342 41.88 -1.14 19.31
N LYS A 343 43.22 -1.11 19.29
CA LYS A 343 44.01 0.09 19.56
C LYS A 343 44.09 0.94 18.30
N ILE A 344 43.83 2.23 18.43
CA ILE A 344 43.95 3.20 17.35
C ILE A 344 45.37 3.77 17.38
N ALA A 345 46.17 3.47 16.35
CA ALA A 345 47.59 3.81 16.28
C ALA A 345 47.86 4.69 15.04
N SER A 346 48.09 5.99 15.26
CA SER A 346 48.42 6.93 14.18
C SER A 346 49.88 6.87 13.73
N ASP A 347 50.73 6.18 14.48
CA ASP A 347 52.13 5.91 14.20
C ASP A 347 52.35 4.71 13.26
N GLU A 348 51.31 3.90 13.05
CA GLU A 348 51.35 2.73 12.17
C GLU A 348 50.69 3.04 10.82
N GLU A 349 51.35 2.67 9.71
CA GLU A 349 50.80 2.90 8.37
C GLU A 349 49.67 1.90 8.05
N ARG A 350 49.85 0.63 8.43
CA ARG A 350 48.93 -0.48 8.13
C ARG A 350 48.35 -1.08 9.40
N THR A 351 47.14 -1.64 9.27
CA THR A 351 46.48 -2.38 10.34
C THR A 351 47.22 -3.70 10.60
N LYS A 352 47.45 -4.02 11.88
CA LYS A 352 48.17 -5.21 12.33
C LYS A 352 47.38 -6.00 13.36
N PHE A 353 47.35 -7.31 13.23
CA PHE A 353 46.69 -8.22 14.17
C PHE A 353 47.73 -9.15 14.80
N SER A 354 47.50 -9.58 16.04
CA SER A 354 48.41 -10.53 16.70
C SER A 354 48.35 -11.90 16.02
N GLN A 355 49.45 -12.64 16.07
CA GLN A 355 49.54 -13.98 15.48
C GLN A 355 48.44 -14.91 16.00
N SER A 356 48.25 -14.94 17.32
CA SER A 356 47.22 -15.78 17.97
C SER A 356 45.80 -15.43 17.54
N PHE A 357 45.53 -14.16 17.23
CA PHE A 357 44.21 -13.72 16.80
C PHE A 357 43.95 -14.01 15.31
N ILE A 358 44.97 -13.91 14.46
CA ILE A 358 44.89 -14.35 13.06
C ILE A 358 44.63 -15.86 12.99
N ASP A 359 45.31 -16.66 13.81
CA ASP A 359 45.12 -18.11 13.85
C ASP A 359 43.66 -18.49 14.25
N ASP A 360 43.07 -17.77 15.22
CA ASP A 360 41.66 -17.93 15.61
C ASP A 360 40.68 -17.51 14.50
N LEU A 361 40.99 -16.42 13.78
CA LEU A 361 40.18 -15.96 12.66
C LEU A 361 40.25 -16.91 11.46
N LEU A 362 41.42 -17.47 11.15
CA LEU A 362 41.56 -18.48 10.09
C LEU A 362 40.77 -19.75 10.42
N ALA A 363 40.81 -20.21 11.68
CA ALA A 363 40.04 -21.37 12.12
C ALA A 363 38.51 -21.17 12.01
N LYS A 364 38.04 -19.91 12.10
CA LYS A 364 36.61 -19.56 12.10
C LYS A 364 36.12 -18.91 10.80
N GLY A 365 36.96 -18.82 9.75
CA GLY A 365 36.59 -18.20 8.47
C GLY A 365 36.40 -16.68 8.54
N GLY A 366 37.16 -15.99 9.39
CA GLY A 366 37.16 -14.53 9.54
C GLY A 366 38.31 -13.82 8.82
N ALA A 367 39.27 -14.56 8.27
CA ALA A 367 40.43 -14.07 7.53
C ALA A 367 40.77 -15.01 6.37
N GLU A 368 41.29 -14.45 5.27
CA GLU A 368 41.78 -15.20 4.11
C GLU A 368 43.27 -14.89 3.91
N LEU A 369 44.10 -15.90 3.65
CA LEU A 369 45.52 -15.69 3.31
C LEU A 369 45.63 -15.11 1.88
N ASP A 370 46.34 -13.99 1.74
CA ASP A 370 46.54 -13.27 0.47
C ASP A 370 48.02 -12.86 0.35
N GLY A 371 48.85 -13.80 -0.12
CA GLY A 371 50.30 -13.65 -0.18
C GLY A 371 50.95 -13.79 1.21
N GLU A 372 51.80 -12.82 1.59
CA GLU A 372 52.41 -12.73 2.93
C GLU A 372 51.51 -11.99 3.96
N LEU A 373 50.28 -11.62 3.57
CA LEU A 373 49.34 -10.84 4.36
C LEU A 373 47.97 -11.54 4.48
N TYR A 374 47.14 -11.05 5.40
CA TYR A 374 45.81 -11.59 5.65
C TYR A 374 44.72 -10.57 5.29
N ARG A 375 43.76 -10.98 4.46
CA ARG A 375 42.60 -10.17 4.11
C ARG A 375 41.52 -10.31 5.17
N VAL A 376 41.17 -9.19 5.79
CA VAL A 376 40.18 -9.15 6.89
C VAL A 376 39.09 -8.13 6.59
N LYS A 377 37.85 -8.47 6.98
CA LYS A 377 36.68 -7.60 6.87
C LYS A 377 36.16 -7.30 8.27
N PHE A 378 36.20 -6.03 8.68
CA PHE A 378 35.71 -5.62 10.01
C PHE A 378 34.92 -4.32 9.95
N VAL A 379 34.11 -4.08 10.98
CA VAL A 379 33.34 -2.84 11.13
C VAL A 379 33.91 -2.04 12.30
N LEU A 380 34.24 -0.78 12.05
CA LEU A 380 34.67 0.19 13.06
C LEU A 380 33.67 1.36 13.06
N GLN A 381 32.99 1.60 14.19
CA GLN A 381 32.00 2.68 14.34
C GLN A 381 30.98 2.74 13.17
N GLY A 382 30.47 1.57 12.77
CA GLY A 382 29.48 1.42 11.69
C GLY A 382 30.05 1.49 10.25
N LYS A 383 31.34 1.76 10.07
CA LYS A 383 32.00 1.75 8.76
C LYS A 383 32.66 0.39 8.49
N LYS A 384 32.29 -0.24 7.39
CA LYS A 384 32.93 -1.48 6.90
C LYS A 384 34.30 -1.16 6.32
N ILE A 385 35.31 -1.87 6.78
CA ILE A 385 36.70 -1.77 6.35
C ILE A 385 37.12 -3.13 5.81
N HIS A 386 37.67 -3.11 4.61
CA HIS A 386 38.24 -4.27 3.93
C HIS A 386 39.70 -3.96 3.70
N THR A 387 40.60 -4.63 4.42
CA THR A 387 42.02 -4.28 4.43
C THR A 387 42.90 -5.52 4.47
N LEU A 388 44.16 -5.33 4.13
CA LEU A 388 45.21 -6.33 4.26
C LEU A 388 45.96 -6.05 5.56
N VAL A 389 46.02 -7.06 6.41
CA VAL A 389 46.56 -7.01 7.75
C VAL A 389 47.88 -7.76 7.81
N SER A 390 48.89 -7.17 8.47
CA SER A 390 50.14 -7.85 8.79
C SER A 390 50.15 -8.35 10.22
N ILE A 391 51.03 -9.29 10.54
CA ILE A 391 51.19 -9.79 11.90
C ILE A 391 51.94 -8.76 12.77
N THR A 392 51.61 -8.70 14.05
CA THR A 392 52.38 -7.98 15.08
C THR A 392 52.64 -8.89 16.29
N GLU A 393 53.75 -8.65 16.98
CA GLU A 393 54.11 -9.29 18.27
C GLU A 393 53.67 -8.46 19.49
N SER A 394 52.86 -7.41 19.29
CA SER A 394 52.34 -6.56 20.36
C SER A 394 51.37 -7.31 21.28
N GLU A 395 51.26 -6.89 22.54
CA GLU A 395 50.25 -7.39 23.50
C GLU A 395 48.80 -7.09 23.06
N ASP A 396 48.60 -6.11 22.18
CA ASP A 396 47.28 -5.75 21.65
C ASP A 396 46.88 -6.67 20.48
N ASN A 397 45.74 -7.37 20.60
CA ASN A 397 45.24 -8.28 19.55
C ASN A 397 44.99 -7.59 18.19
N VAL A 398 44.62 -6.30 18.21
CA VAL A 398 44.32 -5.53 17.00
C VAL A 398 44.84 -4.10 17.15
N ILE A 399 45.61 -3.67 16.16
CA ILE A 399 46.12 -2.31 15.99
C ILE A 399 45.66 -1.78 14.63
N ILE A 400 44.89 -0.69 14.61
CA ILE A 400 44.40 -0.08 13.36
C ILE A 400 45.33 1.07 12.97
N GLY A 401 45.89 0.98 11.77
CA GLY A 401 46.82 1.95 11.22
C GLY A 401 46.15 3.07 10.42
N THR A 402 46.91 4.13 10.15
CA THR A 402 46.46 5.38 9.50
C THR A 402 45.71 5.19 8.18
N ARG A 403 46.08 4.18 7.37
CA ARG A 403 45.42 3.88 6.09
C ARG A 403 43.92 3.59 6.26
N ASP A 404 43.57 2.86 7.31
CA ASP A 404 42.19 2.47 7.63
C ASP A 404 41.47 3.52 8.49
N LEU A 405 42.21 4.52 9.02
CA LEU A 405 41.70 5.63 9.83
C LEU A 405 41.39 6.91 9.05
N SER A 406 41.71 6.98 7.76
CA SER A 406 41.59 8.18 6.89
C SER A 406 40.22 8.90 6.92
N GLY A 407 39.16 8.19 7.31
CA GLY A 407 37.79 8.70 7.43
C GLY A 407 37.33 9.13 8.84
N PHE A 408 38.22 9.16 9.84
CA PHE A 408 37.87 9.40 11.24
C PHE A 408 38.67 10.58 11.85
N LEU A 409 38.17 11.20 12.93
CA LEU A 409 38.95 12.03 13.85
C LEU A 409 39.41 11.17 15.02
N ILE A 410 40.50 11.51 15.68
CA ILE A 410 40.98 10.81 16.89
C ILE A 410 40.92 11.82 18.03
N ASP A 411 40.17 11.49 19.08
CA ASP A 411 40.11 12.24 20.33
C ASP A 411 40.64 11.37 21.47
N PRO A 412 41.86 11.67 21.97
CA PRO A 412 42.49 10.92 23.05
C PRO A 412 41.73 10.94 24.39
N THR A 413 40.74 11.82 24.55
CA THR A 413 40.01 12.01 25.83
C THR A 413 38.74 11.18 25.95
N LYS A 414 38.33 10.47 24.88
CA LYS A 414 37.11 9.67 24.82
C LYS A 414 37.26 8.33 25.55
N LYS A 415 36.40 8.05 26.55
CA LYS A 415 36.38 6.80 27.35
C LYS A 415 35.51 5.70 26.69
N THR A 416 35.96 4.44 26.77
CA THR A 416 35.34 3.25 26.13
C THR A 416 34.12 2.73 26.89
N THR A 417 33.02 2.42 26.19
CA THR A 417 31.81 1.75 26.72
C THR A 417 31.76 0.29 26.26
N SER A 418 31.58 -0.66 27.18
CA SER A 418 31.58 -2.11 26.93
C SER A 418 30.21 -2.79 27.08
N GLU A 419 29.87 -3.58 26.06
CA GLU A 419 29.14 -4.87 26.00
C GLU A 419 27.63 -5.03 26.31
N ALA A 420 26.95 -5.73 25.39
CA ALA A 420 25.92 -6.74 25.72
C ALA A 420 25.76 -7.81 24.60
N LYS A 421 26.03 -9.08 24.94
CA LYS A 421 25.77 -10.30 24.13
C LYS A 421 24.31 -10.76 24.24
N ARG A 422 23.73 -11.37 23.18
CA ARG A 422 22.68 -12.41 23.31
C ARG A 422 22.75 -13.50 22.24
N SER A 423 22.48 -14.72 22.70
CA SER A 423 22.53 -16.03 22.06
C SER A 423 21.21 -16.42 21.36
N ALA A 424 21.31 -17.38 20.42
CA ALA A 424 20.22 -17.95 19.63
C ALA A 424 19.60 -19.21 20.28
N VAL A 425 18.31 -19.46 20.01
CA VAL A 425 17.62 -20.73 20.32
C VAL A 425 16.90 -21.25 19.07
N LYS A 426 17.15 -22.53 18.74
CA LYS A 426 16.47 -23.31 17.69
C LYS A 426 15.00 -23.53 18.04
N LYS A 427 14.09 -23.25 17.11
CA LYS A 427 12.66 -23.62 17.17
C LYS A 427 12.30 -24.37 15.88
N THR A 428 11.58 -25.47 16.00
CA THR A 428 10.99 -26.27 14.92
C THR A 428 10.43 -25.36 13.83
N ASP A 429 10.78 -25.59 12.56
CA ASP A 429 10.55 -24.63 11.46
C ASP A 429 9.07 -24.61 11.02
N LEU A 430 8.22 -24.01 11.85
CA LEU A 430 6.79 -23.77 11.57
C LEU A 430 6.59 -23.00 10.26
N ARG A 431 7.60 -22.26 9.78
CA ARG A 431 7.55 -21.55 8.50
C ARG A 431 7.73 -22.48 7.31
N ALA A 432 8.39 -23.63 7.47
CA ALA A 432 8.44 -24.65 6.43
C ALA A 432 7.06 -25.32 6.26
N VAL A 433 6.39 -25.62 7.38
CA VAL A 433 5.04 -26.23 7.39
C VAL A 433 4.01 -25.29 6.76
N ASP A 434 4.01 -24.00 7.13
CA ASP A 434 3.10 -22.99 6.56
C ASP A 434 3.28 -22.84 5.03
N ARG A 435 4.52 -22.82 4.55
CA ARG A 435 4.82 -22.76 3.11
C ARG A 435 4.29 -23.99 2.36
N LEU A 436 4.42 -25.17 2.96
CA LEU A 436 3.92 -26.43 2.40
C LEU A 436 2.40 -26.41 2.26
N LEU A 437 1.67 -26.08 3.33
CA LEU A 437 0.20 -26.00 3.32
C LEU A 437 -0.29 -24.93 2.33
N GLY A 438 0.39 -23.78 2.27
CA GLY A 438 0.06 -22.71 1.35
C GLY A 438 0.29 -23.07 -0.13
N GLN A 439 1.21 -23.97 -0.45
CA GLN A 439 1.37 -24.48 -1.80
C GLN A 439 0.19 -25.40 -2.17
N ILE A 440 -0.12 -26.37 -1.31
CA ILE A 440 -1.21 -27.32 -1.53
C ILE A 440 -2.56 -26.60 -1.65
N ASP A 441 -2.81 -25.55 -0.87
CA ASP A 441 -4.03 -24.74 -0.96
C ASP A 441 -4.20 -24.03 -2.31
N ARG A 442 -3.11 -23.58 -2.95
CA ARG A 442 -3.15 -22.97 -4.29
C ARG A 442 -3.40 -23.98 -5.39
N ASP A 443 -2.92 -25.20 -5.22
CA ASP A 443 -3.09 -26.27 -6.19
C ASP A 443 -4.53 -26.83 -6.10
N LEU A 444 -5.16 -26.79 -4.91
CA LEU A 444 -6.53 -27.28 -4.66
C LEU A 444 -7.62 -26.19 -4.74
N LEU A 445 -7.57 -25.30 -5.73
CA LEU A 445 -8.58 -24.25 -5.91
C LEU A 445 -9.95 -24.82 -6.35
N LEU A 446 -10.89 -24.94 -5.41
CA LEU A 446 -12.21 -25.57 -5.63
C LEU A 446 -13.00 -25.01 -6.82
N LEU A 447 -13.11 -23.68 -6.93
CA LEU A 447 -13.95 -23.04 -7.97
C LEU A 447 -13.46 -23.35 -9.39
N LYS A 448 -12.17 -23.64 -9.57
CA LYS A 448 -11.61 -24.06 -10.86
C LYS A 448 -12.16 -25.42 -11.29
N HIS A 449 -12.37 -26.34 -10.32
CA HIS A 449 -12.67 -27.74 -10.59
C HIS A 449 -14.14 -28.12 -10.39
N VAL A 450 -14.93 -27.29 -9.70
CA VAL A 450 -16.35 -27.52 -9.40
C VAL A 450 -17.28 -26.70 -10.32
N LYS A 451 -16.75 -25.82 -11.16
CA LYS A 451 -17.56 -25.10 -12.16
C LYS A 451 -17.84 -26.00 -13.38
N PRO A 452 -19.10 -26.27 -13.74
CA PRO A 452 -19.42 -27.03 -14.95
C PRO A 452 -19.00 -26.28 -16.22
N LEU A 453 -18.48 -27.02 -17.20
CA LEU A 453 -18.12 -26.49 -18.52
C LEU A 453 -19.36 -26.26 -19.40
N ASN A 454 -20.38 -27.11 -19.26
CA ASN A 454 -21.63 -27.07 -20.02
C ASN A 454 -22.78 -26.35 -19.28
N LEU A 455 -22.46 -25.46 -18.33
CA LEU A 455 -23.49 -24.82 -17.47
C LEU A 455 -24.60 -24.12 -18.27
N GLU A 456 -24.25 -23.34 -19.29
CA GLU A 456 -25.24 -22.59 -20.08
C GLU A 456 -26.07 -23.51 -20.98
N GLU A 457 -25.49 -24.59 -21.51
CA GLU A 457 -26.20 -25.57 -22.33
C GLU A 457 -27.22 -26.36 -21.49
N GLU A 458 -26.80 -26.83 -20.32
CA GLU A 458 -27.66 -27.55 -19.38
C GLU A 458 -28.78 -26.67 -18.83
N LYS A 459 -28.48 -25.39 -18.60
CA LYS A 459 -29.48 -24.41 -18.21
C LYS A 459 -30.51 -24.18 -19.31
N ALA A 460 -30.09 -24.10 -20.57
CA ALA A 460 -31.03 -23.96 -21.70
C ALA A 460 -31.95 -25.19 -21.82
N ARG A 461 -31.41 -26.41 -21.65
CA ARG A 461 -32.20 -27.65 -21.64
C ARG A 461 -33.20 -27.72 -20.50
N LEU A 462 -32.80 -27.31 -19.29
CA LEU A 462 -33.68 -27.27 -18.13
C LEU A 462 -34.82 -26.26 -18.30
N LEU A 463 -34.58 -25.15 -19.01
CA LEU A 463 -35.62 -24.16 -19.30
C LEU A 463 -36.64 -24.65 -20.34
N ASP A 464 -36.24 -25.59 -21.20
CA ASP A 464 -37.10 -26.21 -22.22
C ASP A 464 -37.93 -27.37 -21.65
N ASP A 465 -37.34 -28.18 -20.76
CA ASP A 465 -38.00 -29.28 -20.06
C ASP A 465 -37.78 -29.20 -18.55
N ALA A 466 -38.85 -28.86 -17.82
CA ALA A 466 -38.82 -28.74 -16.36
C ALA A 466 -38.62 -30.08 -15.62
N LEU A 467 -38.79 -31.23 -16.30
CA LEU A 467 -38.52 -32.56 -15.75
C LEU A 467 -37.11 -33.06 -16.09
N TYR A 468 -36.34 -32.31 -16.87
CA TYR A 468 -34.96 -32.62 -17.20
C TYR A 468 -34.05 -32.49 -15.96
N ASN A 469 -33.19 -33.48 -15.74
CA ASN A 469 -32.16 -33.41 -14.71
C ASN A 469 -30.81 -33.06 -15.36
N PRO A 470 -30.23 -31.88 -15.09
CA PRO A 470 -28.98 -31.44 -15.69
C PRO A 470 -27.80 -32.41 -15.47
N ILE A 471 -27.05 -32.68 -16.53
CA ILE A 471 -25.83 -33.52 -16.47
C ILE A 471 -24.61 -32.63 -16.68
N PHE A 472 -23.88 -32.35 -15.60
CA PHE A 472 -22.73 -31.46 -15.65
C PHE A 472 -21.43 -32.17 -16.03
N THR A 473 -20.66 -31.53 -16.90
CA THR A 473 -19.30 -31.91 -17.27
C THR A 473 -18.30 -30.95 -16.64
N TYR A 474 -17.16 -31.45 -16.19
CA TYR A 474 -16.16 -30.68 -15.46
C TYR A 474 -14.77 -30.86 -16.08
N SER A 475 -13.90 -29.86 -15.89
CA SER A 475 -12.50 -29.96 -16.35
C SER A 475 -11.78 -31.12 -15.64
N ALA A 476 -10.81 -31.75 -16.28
CA ALA A 476 -9.93 -32.71 -15.60
C ALA A 476 -9.24 -32.05 -14.38
N ILE A 477 -8.96 -32.84 -13.35
CA ILE A 477 -8.16 -32.39 -12.21
C ILE A 477 -6.70 -32.55 -12.64
N ASP A 478 -6.03 -31.43 -12.91
CA ASP A 478 -4.64 -31.36 -13.37
C ASP A 478 -3.63 -31.43 -12.21
N THR A 479 -4.14 -31.49 -10.97
CA THR A 479 -3.35 -31.57 -9.74
C THR A 479 -3.25 -33.01 -9.26
N ASP A 480 -2.04 -33.45 -8.90
CA ASP A 480 -1.80 -34.75 -8.29
C ASP A 480 -2.36 -34.78 -6.86
N LEU A 481 -3.59 -35.25 -6.73
CA LEU A 481 -4.28 -35.36 -5.45
C LEU A 481 -3.63 -36.37 -4.51
N ASP A 482 -2.93 -37.37 -5.05
CA ASP A 482 -2.27 -38.42 -4.27
C ASP A 482 -0.98 -37.89 -3.63
N ASP A 483 -0.18 -37.08 -4.35
CA ASP A 483 0.96 -36.35 -3.79
C ASP A 483 0.51 -35.36 -2.70
N ALA A 484 -0.55 -34.59 -2.96
CA ALA A 484 -1.08 -33.63 -2.00
C ALA A 484 -1.54 -34.30 -0.70
N GLU A 485 -2.23 -35.44 -0.78
CA GLU A 485 -2.68 -36.19 0.39
C GLU A 485 -1.49 -36.79 1.16
N LYS A 486 -0.50 -37.35 0.44
CA LYS A 486 0.72 -37.90 1.05
C LYS A 486 1.48 -36.83 1.84
N ARG A 487 1.57 -35.60 1.32
CA ARG A 487 2.22 -34.46 1.97
C ARG A 487 1.44 -33.90 3.17
N LEU A 488 0.14 -34.20 3.28
CA LEU A 488 -0.70 -33.82 4.41
C LEU A 488 -0.85 -34.93 5.47
N LYS A 489 -0.16 -36.07 5.29
CA LYS A 489 -0.29 -37.24 6.17
C LYS A 489 0.26 -37.01 7.58
N GLU A 490 1.31 -36.21 7.72
CA GLU A 490 1.92 -35.91 9.01
C GLU A 490 1.08 -34.87 9.77
N HIS A 491 0.79 -35.18 11.04
CA HIS A 491 0.08 -34.27 11.94
C HIS A 491 1.01 -33.23 12.53
N ILE A 492 0.49 -32.02 12.72
CA ILE A 492 1.23 -30.92 13.35
C ILE A 492 0.97 -30.99 14.85
N THR A 493 2.00 -31.34 15.64
CA THR A 493 1.93 -31.57 17.09
C THR A 493 2.28 -30.33 17.93
N ASP A 494 2.54 -29.18 17.30
CA ASP A 494 2.89 -27.93 17.99
C ASP A 494 1.64 -27.31 18.66
N GLU A 495 1.68 -27.19 19.99
CA GLU A 495 0.57 -26.66 20.80
C GLU A 495 0.49 -25.12 20.82
N SER A 496 1.37 -24.40 20.11
CA SER A 496 1.26 -22.95 20.02
C SER A 496 -0.01 -22.55 19.25
N PRO A 497 -0.51 -21.32 19.43
CA PRO A 497 -1.65 -20.81 18.65
C PRO A 497 -1.46 -20.96 17.13
N LEU A 498 -0.21 -20.87 16.65
CA LEU A 498 0.11 -21.06 15.24
C LEU A 498 0.06 -22.54 14.83
N GLY A 499 0.60 -23.45 15.65
CA GLY A 499 0.53 -24.89 15.41
C GLY A 499 -0.90 -25.41 15.34
N VAL A 500 -1.76 -24.95 16.25
CA VAL A 500 -3.22 -25.27 16.25
C VAL A 500 -3.91 -24.78 14.97
N LEU A 501 -3.56 -23.59 14.48
CA LEU A 501 -4.14 -23.06 13.23
C LEU A 501 -3.66 -23.83 12.00
N LEU A 502 -2.38 -24.20 11.95
CA LEU A 502 -1.82 -24.97 10.84
C LEU A 502 -2.42 -26.38 10.79
N GLU A 503 -2.64 -27.03 11.94
CA GLU A 503 -3.32 -28.33 11.99
C GLU A 503 -4.78 -28.23 11.50
N LYS A 504 -5.51 -27.17 11.90
CA LYS A 504 -6.86 -26.91 11.37
C LYS A 504 -6.85 -26.73 9.85
N LYS A 505 -5.85 -26.01 9.31
CA LYS A 505 -5.70 -25.81 7.86
C LYS A 505 -5.38 -27.12 7.14
N ARG A 506 -4.51 -27.95 7.71
CA ARG A 506 -4.21 -29.29 7.19
C ARG A 506 -5.48 -30.15 7.09
N GLN A 507 -6.29 -30.19 8.15
CA GLN A 507 -7.56 -30.93 8.18
C GLN A 507 -8.56 -30.41 7.13
N GLU A 508 -8.66 -29.09 6.95
CA GLU A 508 -9.48 -28.48 5.90
C GLU A 508 -9.04 -28.93 4.49
N LEU A 509 -7.73 -28.92 4.21
CA LEU A 509 -7.18 -29.33 2.91
C LEU A 509 -7.43 -30.82 2.62
N VAL A 510 -7.34 -31.70 3.62
CA VAL A 510 -7.68 -33.12 3.45
C VAL A 510 -9.14 -33.28 3.06
N LYS A 511 -10.07 -32.63 3.76
CA LYS A 511 -11.51 -32.64 3.41
C LYS A 511 -11.77 -32.09 2.01
N ARG A 512 -10.99 -31.10 1.59
CA ARG A 512 -11.06 -30.53 0.24
C ARG A 512 -10.63 -31.52 -0.85
N ILE A 513 -9.58 -32.30 -0.61
CA ILE A 513 -9.18 -33.39 -1.50
C ILE A 513 -10.30 -34.43 -1.62
N THR A 514 -10.93 -34.80 -0.50
CA THR A 514 -12.09 -35.72 -0.49
C THR A 514 -13.23 -35.19 -1.36
N LEU A 515 -13.59 -33.91 -1.22
CA LEU A 515 -14.63 -33.27 -2.03
C LEU A 515 -14.32 -33.35 -3.53
N LEU A 516 -13.08 -33.03 -3.93
CA LEU A 516 -12.67 -33.09 -5.34
C LEU A 516 -12.69 -34.52 -5.90
N ARG A 517 -12.32 -35.54 -5.12
CA ARG A 517 -12.41 -36.95 -5.53
C ARG A 517 -13.84 -37.44 -5.70
N SER A 518 -14.77 -36.93 -4.88
CA SER A 518 -16.19 -37.29 -4.95
C SER A 518 -16.95 -36.60 -6.11
N ARG A 519 -16.28 -35.74 -6.89
CA ARG A 519 -16.89 -35.01 -8.00
C ARG A 519 -17.48 -35.98 -9.04
N GLY A 520 -18.77 -35.84 -9.31
CA GLY A 520 -19.53 -36.73 -10.20
C GLY A 520 -20.31 -37.83 -9.49
N LYS A 521 -20.19 -37.94 -8.15
CA LYS A 521 -20.98 -38.84 -7.31
C LYS A 521 -21.81 -38.02 -6.33
N ASN A 522 -23.10 -37.84 -6.62
CA ASN A 522 -23.97 -36.88 -5.92
C ASN A 522 -23.98 -37.05 -4.38
N ASP A 523 -24.17 -38.27 -3.89
CA ASP A 523 -24.28 -38.52 -2.45
C ASP A 523 -22.93 -38.34 -1.73
N GLU A 524 -21.84 -38.88 -2.30
CA GLU A 524 -20.48 -38.73 -1.76
C GLU A 524 -20.04 -37.26 -1.75
N PHE A 525 -20.35 -36.51 -2.82
CA PHE A 525 -20.03 -35.10 -2.95
C PHE A 525 -20.79 -34.23 -1.96
N THR A 526 -22.07 -34.52 -1.77
CA THR A 526 -22.91 -33.80 -0.80
C THR A 526 -22.40 -34.01 0.62
N ASN A 527 -22.09 -35.27 0.98
CA ASN A 527 -21.52 -35.59 2.29
C ASN A 527 -20.15 -34.93 2.52
N ALA A 528 -19.26 -34.95 1.53
CA ALA A 528 -17.97 -34.27 1.61
C ALA A 528 -18.12 -32.74 1.72
N SER A 529 -19.11 -32.17 1.04
CA SER A 529 -19.43 -30.73 1.10
C SER A 529 -19.91 -30.34 2.49
N ILE A 530 -20.78 -31.13 3.11
CA ILE A 530 -21.24 -30.92 4.48
C ILE A 530 -20.08 -31.03 5.48
N GLN A 531 -19.17 -31.99 5.31
CA GLN A 531 -18.00 -32.11 6.19
C GLN A 531 -17.03 -30.93 6.10
N LEU A 532 -16.94 -30.28 4.93
CA LEU A 532 -16.07 -29.13 4.67
C LEU A 532 -16.71 -27.80 5.06
N PHE A 533 -17.97 -27.57 4.69
CA PHE A 533 -18.66 -26.28 4.83
C PHE A 533 -19.73 -26.24 5.93
N GLY A 534 -20.14 -27.39 6.45
CA GLY A 534 -21.27 -27.53 7.37
C GLY A 534 -22.61 -27.62 6.65
N GLU A 535 -23.67 -27.88 7.42
CA GLU A 535 -25.04 -27.86 6.91
C GLU A 535 -25.54 -26.41 6.73
N PRO A 536 -26.42 -26.16 5.74
CA PRO A 536 -27.08 -24.87 5.60
C PRO A 536 -27.85 -24.49 6.86
N THR A 537 -27.68 -23.27 7.34
CA THR A 537 -28.47 -22.75 8.47
C THR A 537 -29.93 -22.57 8.08
N LYS A 538 -30.85 -22.68 9.06
CA LYS A 538 -32.29 -22.43 8.85
C LYS A 538 -32.59 -21.06 8.25
N GLU A 539 -31.83 -20.03 8.64
CA GLU A 539 -31.97 -18.66 8.11
C GLU A 539 -31.64 -18.60 6.61
N LEU A 540 -30.51 -19.19 6.21
CA LEU A 540 -30.13 -19.29 4.79
C LEU A 540 -31.16 -20.05 3.94
N LEU A 541 -31.79 -21.09 4.49
CA LEU A 541 -32.84 -21.84 3.81
C LEU A 541 -34.12 -21.01 3.63
N LEU A 542 -34.49 -20.19 4.63
CA LEU A 542 -35.61 -19.26 4.52
C LEU A 542 -35.36 -18.20 3.44
N ASP A 543 -34.18 -17.59 3.45
CA ASP A 543 -33.78 -16.59 2.45
C ASP A 543 -33.77 -17.17 1.04
N ALA A 544 -33.24 -18.39 0.85
CA ALA A 544 -33.23 -19.06 -0.44
C ALA A 544 -34.66 -19.35 -0.92
N THR A 545 -35.55 -19.74 -0.02
CA THR A 545 -36.97 -20.02 -0.32
C THR A 545 -37.71 -18.75 -0.73
N ASP A 546 -37.45 -17.62 -0.07
CA ASP A 546 -38.02 -16.30 -0.40
C ASP A 546 -37.50 -15.78 -1.75
N VAL A 547 -36.22 -16.00 -2.07
CA VAL A 547 -35.67 -15.66 -3.40
C VAL A 547 -36.30 -16.52 -4.50
N LEU A 548 -36.53 -17.81 -4.24
CA LEU A 548 -37.17 -18.71 -5.20
C LEU A 548 -38.65 -18.37 -5.41
N SER A 549 -39.39 -18.02 -4.34
CA SER A 549 -40.79 -17.63 -4.44
C SER A 549 -40.99 -16.31 -5.20
N ARG A 550 -40.11 -15.32 -4.97
CA ARG A 550 -40.11 -14.03 -5.71
C ARG A 550 -39.73 -14.16 -7.19
N ARG A 551 -39.04 -15.23 -7.58
CA ARG A 551 -38.71 -15.51 -8.98
C ARG A 551 -39.77 -16.35 -9.69
N ALA A 552 -40.62 -17.05 -8.94
CA ALA A 552 -41.71 -17.85 -9.46
C ALA A 552 -43.03 -17.06 -9.60
N ALA A 553 -43.17 -15.96 -8.85
CA ALA A 553 -44.19 -14.93 -9.03
C ALA A 553 -43.76 -13.90 -10.08
#